data_AF-A0A7Y2WWI1-F1
#
_entry.id   AF-A0A7Y2WWI1-F1
#
_cell.length_a   1.000
_cell.length_b   1.000
_cell.length_c   1.000
_cell.angle_alpha   90.00
_cell.angle_beta   90.00
_cell.angle_gamma   90.00
#
_symmetry.space_group_name_H-M   'P 1'
#
loop_
_entity.id
_entity.type
_entity.pdbx_description
1 polymer ?
#
loop_
_entity_poly.entity_id
_entity_poly.type
_entity_poly.pdbx_seq_one_letter_code
_entity_poly.pdbx_strand_id
1 'polypeptide(L)'
;MFRRRRTKRSTGQALVEFALAATLIFTLLSAAVDLGLIFFTLQGLRTAAQEGATFGSHPVLKMTGSTVDEVDLNYDQIVDRIRQSGGSPSIGFVDLHDLNNNGRDDWNDGSNIVDNPKLANSYIYIERLMYPNGQLQDEDGNPVTPTNCPINIPRRYMRNAAQYCYIRVTVKYDYKFIFPLAPVFGDTITLHSSYMVQVRSSFIG
;
A
#
# COMPACT_ATOMS: atom_id res chain seq x y z
N MET A 1 -56.71 44.92 -14.78
CA MET A 1 -55.96 45.63 -13.72
C MET A 1 -55.17 44.60 -12.91
N PHE A 2 -53.88 44.40 -13.18
CA PHE A 2 -53.06 43.38 -12.50
C PHE A 2 -52.30 43.99 -11.32
N ARG A 3 -52.70 43.63 -10.09
CA ARG A 3 -52.09 44.09 -8.84
C ARG A 3 -50.82 43.28 -8.55
N ARG A 4 -49.63 43.84 -8.83
CA ARG A 4 -48.34 43.27 -8.42
C ARG A 4 -48.27 43.21 -6.89
N ARG A 5 -48.30 42.00 -6.32
CA ARG A 5 -47.95 41.77 -4.90
C ARG A 5 -46.45 42.04 -4.75
N ARG A 6 -46.08 43.10 -4.04
CA ARG A 6 -44.70 43.33 -3.57
C ARG A 6 -44.37 42.23 -2.55
N THR A 7 -43.43 41.36 -2.89
CA THR A 7 -42.80 40.45 -1.94
C THR A 7 -42.04 41.29 -0.91
N LYS A 8 -42.36 41.14 0.37
CA LYS A 8 -41.57 41.73 1.46
C LYS A 8 -40.21 41.03 1.45
N ARG A 9 -39.16 41.71 1.00
CA ARG A 9 -37.77 41.25 1.22
C ARG A 9 -37.54 41.25 2.73
N SER A 10 -37.32 40.08 3.32
CA SER A 10 -37.01 39.95 4.74
C SER A 10 -35.53 40.25 4.97
N THR A 11 -35.23 41.07 5.98
CA THR A 11 -33.88 41.57 6.33
C THR A 11 -32.93 40.50 6.87
N GLY A 12 -33.26 39.21 6.79
CA GLY A 12 -32.40 38.09 7.20
C GLY A 12 -32.15 37.04 6.11
N GLN A 13 -32.81 37.13 4.95
CA GLN A 13 -32.71 36.12 3.90
C GLN A 13 -31.28 35.98 3.36
N ALA A 14 -30.60 37.11 3.12
CA ALA A 14 -29.23 37.11 2.61
C ALA A 14 -28.23 36.46 3.60
N LEU A 15 -28.45 36.63 4.91
CA LEU A 15 -27.60 36.04 5.94
C LEU A 15 -27.77 34.51 5.99
N VAL A 16 -29.01 34.02 5.86
CA VAL A 16 -29.29 32.58 5.82
C VAL A 16 -28.74 31.92 4.56
N GLU A 17 -28.92 32.55 3.39
CA GLU A 17 -28.36 32.06 2.13
C GLU A 17 -26.83 32.03 2.17
N PHE A 18 -26.20 33.07 2.74
CA PHE A 18 -24.75 33.10 2.93
C PHE A 18 -24.27 32.00 3.88
N ALA A 19 -24.94 31.80 5.01
CA ALA A 19 -24.56 30.77 5.98
C ALA A 19 -24.63 29.37 5.35
N LEU A 20 -25.71 29.05 4.62
CA LEU A 20 -25.86 27.76 3.94
C LEU A 20 -24.81 27.56 2.85
N ALA A 21 -24.55 28.59 2.04
CA ALA A 21 -23.52 28.53 1.00
C ALA A 21 -22.12 28.36 1.61
N ALA A 22 -21.80 29.10 2.67
CA ALA A 22 -20.51 29.01 3.36
C ALA A 22 -20.31 27.61 3.98
N THR A 23 -21.30 27.07 4.69
CA THR A 23 -21.24 25.70 5.23
C THR A 23 -21.00 24.69 4.13
N LEU A 24 -21.74 24.77 3.01
CA LEU A 24 -21.56 23.87 1.87
C LEU A 24 -20.14 23.95 1.30
N ILE A 25 -19.61 25.16 1.09
CA ILE A 25 -18.27 25.37 0.55
C ILE A 25 -17.21 24.80 1.50
N PHE A 26 -17.29 25.08 2.81
CA PHE A 26 -16.35 24.53 3.79
C PHE A 26 -16.41 23.00 3.86
N THR A 27 -17.61 22.41 3.79
CA THR A 27 -17.76 20.95 3.72
C THR A 27 -17.07 20.36 2.48
N LEU A 28 -17.24 20.99 1.31
CA LEU A 28 -16.58 20.54 0.08
C LEU A 28 -15.05 20.72 0.14
N LEU A 29 -14.57 21.80 0.74
CA LEU A 29 -13.13 22.03 0.94
C LEU A 29 -12.52 21.00 1.89
N SER A 30 -13.16 20.72 3.02
CA SER A 30 -12.72 19.66 3.95
C SER A 30 -12.65 18.30 3.26
N ALA A 31 -13.68 17.94 2.47
CA ALA A 31 -13.68 16.71 1.68
C ALA A 31 -12.53 16.68 0.66
N ALA A 32 -12.27 17.80 -0.02
CA ALA A 32 -11.17 17.91 -0.98
C ALA A 32 -9.78 17.77 -0.32
N VAL A 33 -9.61 18.31 0.90
CA VAL A 33 -8.37 18.16 1.67
C VAL A 33 -8.13 16.70 2.05
N ASP A 34 -9.13 16.02 2.60
CA ASP A 34 -9.01 14.59 2.95
C ASP A 34 -8.72 13.73 1.70
N LEU A 35 -9.39 13.99 0.58
CA LEU A 35 -9.10 13.30 -0.68
C LEU A 35 -7.65 13.51 -1.14
N GLY A 36 -7.15 14.75 -1.02
CA GLY A 36 -5.76 15.06 -1.35
C GLY A 36 -4.78 14.28 -0.48
N LEU A 37 -5.02 14.23 0.83
CA LEU A 37 -4.18 13.50 1.78
C LEU A 37 -4.20 11.99 1.52
N ILE A 38 -5.37 11.39 1.28
CA ILE A 38 -5.49 9.98 0.88
C ILE A 38 -4.66 9.69 -0.37
N PHE A 39 -4.73 10.56 -1.38
CA PHE A 39 -3.95 10.40 -2.60
C PHE A 39 -2.44 10.48 -2.33
N PHE A 40 -2.00 11.40 -1.46
CA PHE A 40 -0.61 11.48 -1.04
C PHE A 40 -0.16 10.21 -0.29
N THR A 41 -0.98 9.70 0.63
CA THR A 41 -0.69 8.44 1.33
C THR A 41 -0.56 7.28 0.35
N LEU A 42 -1.47 7.15 -0.63
CA LEU A 42 -1.37 6.12 -1.67
C LEU A 42 -0.08 6.22 -2.49
N GLN A 43 0.40 7.42 -2.77
CA GLN A 43 1.69 7.59 -3.45
C GLN A 43 2.86 7.13 -2.59
N GLY A 44 2.84 7.41 -1.27
CA GLY A 44 3.82 6.89 -0.33
C GLY A 44 3.83 5.36 -0.27
N LEU A 45 2.66 4.73 -0.17
CA LEU A 45 2.52 3.27 -0.16
C LEU A 45 3.02 2.62 -1.46
N ARG A 46 2.78 3.25 -2.62
CA ARG A 46 3.29 2.79 -3.91
C ARG A 46 4.82 2.78 -3.95
N THR A 47 5.45 3.87 -3.52
CA THR A 47 6.91 3.97 -3.46
C THR A 47 7.48 2.91 -2.53
N ALA A 48 6.87 2.73 -1.34
CA ALA A 48 7.31 1.74 -0.36
C ALA A 48 7.19 0.30 -0.90
N ALA A 49 6.05 -0.05 -1.51
CA ALA A 49 5.85 -1.35 -2.14
C ALA A 49 6.84 -1.58 -3.30
N GLN A 50 7.10 -0.55 -4.11
CA GLN A 50 8.06 -0.61 -5.21
C GLN A 50 9.48 -0.83 -4.71
N GLU A 51 9.92 -0.13 -3.66
CA GLU A 51 11.25 -0.30 -3.09
C GLU A 51 11.42 -1.72 -2.53
N GLY A 52 10.45 -2.18 -1.73
CA GLY A 52 10.48 -3.53 -1.15
C GLY A 52 10.51 -4.62 -2.22
N ALA A 53 9.68 -4.48 -3.26
CA ALA A 53 9.64 -5.44 -4.36
C ALA A 53 10.92 -5.39 -5.21
N THR A 54 11.44 -4.20 -5.51
CA THR A 54 12.66 -4.03 -6.31
C THR A 54 13.86 -4.61 -5.57
N PHE A 55 14.02 -4.31 -4.29
CA PHE A 55 15.07 -4.89 -3.45
C PHE A 55 14.90 -6.41 -3.33
N GLY A 56 13.70 -6.87 -2.99
CA GLY A 56 13.39 -8.30 -2.85
C GLY A 56 13.43 -9.10 -4.15
N SER A 57 13.51 -8.44 -5.31
CA SER A 57 13.73 -9.11 -6.59
C SER A 57 15.14 -9.69 -6.71
N HIS A 58 16.07 -9.29 -5.82
CA HIS A 58 17.45 -9.77 -5.77
C HIS A 58 17.62 -10.73 -4.58
N PRO A 59 17.45 -12.04 -4.78
CA PRO A 59 17.49 -12.96 -3.67
C PRO A 59 18.93 -13.26 -3.22
N VAL A 60 19.09 -13.67 -1.97
CA VAL A 60 20.38 -14.00 -1.35
C VAL A 60 20.64 -15.50 -1.39
N LEU A 61 21.91 -15.90 -1.48
CA LEU A 61 22.29 -17.31 -1.42
C LEU A 61 22.51 -17.72 0.03
N LYS A 62 21.90 -18.83 0.44
CA LYS A 62 22.35 -19.57 1.62
C LYS A 62 23.34 -20.64 1.17
N MET A 63 24.56 -20.51 1.68
CA MET A 63 25.64 -21.43 1.42
C MET A 63 25.82 -22.37 2.60
N THR A 64 25.95 -23.66 2.30
CA THR A 64 26.40 -24.68 3.26
C THR A 64 27.79 -25.12 2.79
N GLY A 65 28.83 -24.59 3.43
CA GLY A 65 30.22 -24.73 2.97
C GLY A 65 30.47 -24.01 1.64
N SER A 66 30.91 -24.73 0.61
CA SER A 66 31.16 -24.18 -0.74
C SER A 66 30.01 -24.43 -1.73
N THR A 67 28.87 -24.97 -1.27
CA THR A 67 27.73 -25.32 -2.11
C THR A 67 26.54 -24.41 -1.81
N VAL A 68 25.81 -24.01 -2.85
CA VAL A 68 24.55 -23.25 -2.74
C VAL A 68 23.42 -24.20 -2.37
N ASP A 69 22.79 -23.97 -1.22
CA ASP A 69 21.80 -24.88 -0.60
C ASP A 69 20.35 -24.36 -0.75
N GLU A 70 20.16 -23.04 -0.65
CA GLU A 70 18.86 -22.39 -0.81
C GLU A 70 19.04 -20.97 -1.35
N VAL A 71 18.02 -20.45 -2.05
CA VAL A 71 17.93 -19.02 -2.36
C VAL A 71 16.85 -18.40 -1.50
N ASP A 72 17.24 -17.56 -0.56
CA ASP A 72 16.29 -16.96 0.37
C ASP A 72 16.03 -15.49 0.03
N LEU A 73 14.90 -14.98 0.49
CA LEU A 73 14.65 -13.55 0.54
C LEU A 73 15.03 -13.06 1.93
N ASN A 74 15.80 -11.98 1.98
CA ASN A 74 16.05 -11.29 3.25
C ASN A 74 14.81 -10.46 3.60
N TYR A 75 13.80 -11.12 4.19
CA TYR A 75 12.52 -10.50 4.54
C TYR A 75 12.70 -9.31 5.48
N ASP A 76 13.61 -9.40 6.45
CA ASP A 76 13.90 -8.33 7.40
C ASP A 76 14.40 -7.10 6.64
N GLN A 77 15.42 -7.24 5.80
CA GLN A 77 15.92 -6.12 4.98
C GLN A 77 14.88 -5.56 4.00
N ILE A 78 14.00 -6.41 3.44
CA ILE A 78 12.91 -5.92 2.58
C ILE A 78 11.95 -5.04 3.40
N VAL A 79 11.56 -5.49 4.60
CA VAL A 79 10.72 -4.72 5.52
C VAL A 79 11.43 -3.42 5.92
N ASP A 80 12.72 -3.46 6.20
CA ASP A 80 13.51 -2.27 6.52
C ASP A 80 13.48 -1.23 5.41
N ARG A 81 13.68 -1.67 4.16
CA ARG A 81 13.64 -0.81 2.98
C ARG A 81 12.26 -0.19 2.77
N ILE A 82 11.20 -0.98 2.95
CA ILE A 82 9.82 -0.50 2.87
C ILE A 82 9.63 0.62 3.89
N ARG A 83 9.99 0.41 5.16
CA ARG A 83 9.76 1.40 6.22
C ARG A 83 10.61 2.67 6.06
N GLN A 84 11.85 2.53 5.59
CA GLN A 84 12.72 3.68 5.32
C GLN A 84 12.26 4.51 4.10
N SER A 85 11.45 3.95 3.20
CA SER A 85 10.93 4.65 2.03
C SER A 85 9.93 5.77 2.36
N GLY A 86 9.30 5.71 3.54
CA GLY A 86 8.28 6.67 3.98
C GLY A 86 8.83 8.00 4.50
N GLY A 87 10.15 8.08 4.74
CA GLY A 87 10.79 9.20 5.42
C GLY A 87 10.56 9.19 6.93
N SER A 88 10.95 10.27 7.60
CA SER A 88 10.87 10.35 9.06
C SER A 88 9.43 10.54 9.56
N PRO A 89 9.03 9.88 10.67
CA PRO A 89 7.67 9.90 11.25
C PRO A 89 7.05 11.29 11.47
N SER A 90 7.89 12.32 11.66
CA SER A 90 7.44 13.66 12.08
C SER A 90 7.11 14.62 10.93
N ILE A 91 7.45 14.27 9.68
CA ILE A 91 7.29 15.15 8.50
C ILE A 91 7.02 14.36 7.20
N GLY A 92 6.95 13.03 7.28
CA GLY A 92 6.77 12.12 6.14
C GLY A 92 5.32 12.03 5.65
N PHE A 93 5.17 11.62 4.39
CA PHE A 93 3.91 11.54 3.65
C PHE A 93 2.97 10.42 4.13
N VAL A 94 3.53 9.46 4.88
CA VAL A 94 2.89 8.32 5.53
C VAL A 94 3.87 7.80 6.58
N ASP A 95 3.41 7.51 7.80
CA ASP A 95 4.27 6.90 8.81
C ASP A 95 4.32 5.38 8.59
N LEU A 96 5.37 4.90 7.92
CA LEU A 96 5.55 3.47 7.70
C LEU A 96 6.06 2.74 8.94
N HIS A 97 6.36 3.46 10.01
CA HIS A 97 6.66 2.88 11.31
C HIS A 97 5.39 2.62 12.12
N ASP A 98 4.30 3.33 11.86
CA ASP A 98 2.98 3.16 12.48
C ASP A 98 1.91 2.86 11.42
N LEU A 99 1.84 1.61 10.95
CA LEU A 99 1.02 1.25 9.80
C LEU A 99 -0.47 1.18 10.14
N ASN A 100 -0.80 0.94 11.41
CA ASN A 100 -2.18 0.94 11.91
C ASN A 100 -2.61 2.32 12.47
N ASN A 101 -1.70 3.32 12.41
CA ASN A 101 -1.94 4.72 12.77
C ASN A 101 -2.54 4.87 14.18
N ASN A 102 -2.00 4.11 15.14
CA ASN A 102 -2.45 4.12 16.54
C ASN A 102 -1.61 5.06 17.44
N GLY A 103 -0.61 5.72 16.86
CA GLY A 103 0.32 6.62 17.54
C GLY A 103 1.52 5.91 18.19
N ARG A 104 1.78 4.64 17.85
CA ARG A 104 2.91 3.85 18.35
C ARG A 104 3.72 3.30 17.18
N ASP A 105 5.03 3.27 17.39
CA ASP A 105 5.96 2.72 16.43
C ASP A 105 5.90 1.18 16.41
N ASP A 106 5.27 0.60 15.38
CA ASP A 106 5.19 -0.84 15.11
C ASP A 106 6.54 -1.48 14.76
N TRP A 107 7.64 -0.73 14.66
CA TRP A 107 8.99 -1.27 14.39
C TRP A 107 9.66 -1.74 15.66
N ASN A 108 9.47 -0.98 16.74
CA ASN A 108 10.15 -1.19 18.02
C ASN A 108 9.23 -1.77 19.11
N ASP A 109 7.90 -1.70 18.96
CA ASP A 109 6.94 -2.07 20.01
C ASP A 109 6.62 -3.58 20.05
N GLY A 110 7.12 -4.39 19.09
CA GLY A 110 6.81 -5.82 19.03
C GLY A 110 5.30 -6.12 18.91
N SER A 111 4.54 -5.14 18.41
CA SER A 111 3.13 -5.31 18.08
C SER A 111 3.02 -6.27 16.88
N ASN A 112 2.65 -7.52 17.17
CA ASN A 112 2.43 -8.64 16.24
C ASN A 112 1.54 -8.37 14.99
N ILE A 113 1.07 -7.14 14.81
CA ILE A 113 0.25 -6.67 13.69
C ILE A 113 1.10 -6.57 12.40
N VAL A 114 2.43 -6.42 12.51
CA VAL A 114 3.36 -6.30 11.36
C VAL A 114 4.35 -7.48 11.24
N ASP A 115 4.47 -8.32 12.26
CA ASP A 115 5.66 -9.15 12.51
C ASP A 115 5.88 -10.35 11.57
N ASN A 116 4.93 -10.65 10.67
CA ASN A 116 5.12 -11.73 9.72
C ASN A 116 4.81 -11.31 8.28
N PRO A 117 5.83 -10.90 7.52
CA PRO A 117 5.65 -10.54 6.11
C PRO A 117 5.19 -11.71 5.24
N LYS A 118 5.12 -12.94 5.76
CA LYS A 118 4.63 -14.11 5.03
C LYS A 118 3.13 -14.38 5.24
N LEU A 119 2.45 -13.62 6.11
CA LEU A 119 1.01 -13.77 6.36
C LEU A 119 0.21 -12.75 5.56
N ALA A 120 -0.81 -13.19 4.81
CA ALA A 120 -1.63 -12.29 3.98
C ALA A 120 -2.34 -11.16 4.76
N ASN A 121 -2.55 -11.35 6.06
CA ASN A 121 -3.24 -10.39 6.92
C ASN A 121 -2.32 -9.30 7.49
N SER A 122 -1.00 -9.40 7.36
CA SER A 122 -0.07 -8.37 7.84
C SER A 122 -0.21 -7.06 7.04
N TYR A 123 0.27 -5.96 7.63
CA TYR A 123 0.30 -4.66 6.94
C TYR A 123 1.38 -4.62 5.86
N ILE A 124 2.52 -5.27 6.09
CA ILE A 124 3.51 -5.55 5.05
C ILE A 124 3.41 -7.04 4.72
N TYR A 125 2.93 -7.37 3.54
CA TYR A 125 2.81 -8.75 3.06
C TYR A 125 3.67 -8.95 1.81
N ILE A 126 4.54 -9.96 1.86
CA ILE A 126 5.54 -10.30 0.87
C ILE A 126 5.32 -11.75 0.47
N GLU A 127 5.02 -11.95 -0.80
CA GLU A 127 4.82 -13.28 -1.35
C GLU A 127 5.58 -13.48 -2.65
N ARG A 128 5.77 -14.75 -2.97
CA ARG A 128 6.52 -15.18 -4.14
C ARG A 128 5.59 -15.96 -5.03
N LEU A 129 5.43 -15.47 -6.25
CA LEU A 129 4.47 -15.97 -7.22
C LEU A 129 5.22 -16.60 -8.37
N MET A 130 4.84 -17.79 -8.78
CA MET A 130 5.29 -18.44 -10.00
C MET A 130 4.12 -18.51 -10.96
N TYR A 131 4.30 -17.93 -12.14
CA TYR A 131 3.34 -18.04 -13.23
C TYR A 131 3.79 -19.13 -14.20
N PRO A 132 3.01 -20.19 -14.40
CA PRO A 132 3.32 -21.20 -15.41
C PRO A 132 3.57 -20.54 -16.77
N ASN A 133 4.67 -20.89 -17.44
CA ASN A 133 5.07 -20.36 -18.75
C ASN A 133 5.30 -18.83 -18.79
N GLY A 134 5.32 -18.13 -17.65
CA GLY A 134 5.54 -16.68 -17.58
C GLY A 134 4.36 -15.82 -18.00
N GLN A 135 3.21 -16.44 -18.23
CA GLN A 135 2.01 -15.74 -18.64
C GLN A 135 1.23 -15.28 -17.42
N LEU A 136 0.99 -13.98 -17.33
CA LEU A 136 0.14 -13.38 -16.29
C LEU A 136 -1.35 -13.58 -16.61
N GLN A 137 -1.67 -13.81 -17.88
CA GLN A 137 -3.01 -14.04 -18.41
C GLN A 137 -3.00 -15.28 -19.31
N ASP A 138 -4.08 -16.04 -19.30
CA ASP A 138 -4.27 -17.15 -20.24
C ASP A 138 -4.57 -16.64 -21.67
N GLU A 139 -4.76 -17.55 -22.61
CA GLU A 139 -5.06 -17.21 -24.02
C GLU A 139 -6.40 -16.47 -24.18
N ASP A 140 -7.29 -16.57 -23.18
CA ASP A 140 -8.59 -15.90 -23.12
C ASP A 140 -8.53 -14.54 -22.39
N GLY A 141 -7.35 -14.14 -21.89
CA GLY A 141 -7.14 -12.89 -21.16
C GLY A 141 -7.50 -12.94 -19.68
N ASN A 142 -7.85 -14.10 -19.12
CA ASN A 142 -8.13 -14.24 -17.69
C ASN A 142 -6.83 -14.31 -16.88
N PRO A 143 -6.80 -13.77 -15.64
CA PRO A 143 -5.64 -13.88 -14.78
C PRO A 143 -5.29 -15.34 -14.46
N VAL A 144 -4.04 -15.72 -14.72
CA VAL A 144 -3.54 -17.05 -14.33
C VAL A 144 -3.36 -17.07 -12.82
N THR A 145 -3.83 -18.14 -12.16
CA THR A 145 -3.62 -18.30 -10.71
C THR A 145 -2.16 -18.64 -10.45
N PRO A 146 -1.40 -17.79 -9.73
CA PRO A 146 -0.01 -18.08 -9.45
C PRO A 146 0.12 -19.20 -8.41
N THR A 147 1.22 -19.92 -8.48
CA THR A 147 1.64 -20.88 -7.44
C THR A 147 2.79 -20.31 -6.62
N ASN A 148 3.12 -20.90 -5.48
CA ASN A 148 4.29 -20.46 -4.71
C ASN A 148 5.58 -20.77 -5.48
N CYS A 149 6.43 -19.75 -5.72
CA CYS A 149 7.73 -19.97 -6.34
C CYS A 149 8.64 -20.80 -5.39
N PRO A 150 9.08 -22.01 -5.80
CA PRO A 150 9.91 -22.87 -4.96
C PRO A 150 11.37 -22.36 -4.92
N ILE A 151 11.93 -22.27 -3.72
CA ILE A 151 13.30 -21.76 -3.48
C ILE A 151 14.30 -22.79 -2.95
N ASN A 152 13.79 -23.95 -2.54
CA ASN A 152 14.51 -25.01 -1.83
C ASN A 152 15.21 -26.01 -2.76
N ILE A 153 15.18 -25.79 -4.08
CA ILE A 153 15.87 -26.64 -5.04
C ILE A 153 16.81 -25.76 -5.85
N PRO A 154 18.05 -25.58 -5.38
CA PRO A 154 19.11 -24.93 -6.13
C PRO A 154 19.17 -25.51 -7.54
N ARG A 155 19.36 -24.65 -8.54
CA ARG A 155 19.56 -25.06 -9.95
C ARG A 155 18.37 -25.72 -10.66
N ARG A 156 17.16 -25.88 -10.09
CA ARG A 156 16.01 -26.40 -10.89
C ARG A 156 15.07 -25.29 -11.34
N TYR A 157 14.56 -24.52 -10.38
CA TYR A 157 13.61 -23.43 -10.65
C TYR A 157 14.30 -22.07 -10.79
N MET A 158 15.60 -22.00 -10.48
CA MET A 158 16.42 -20.80 -10.65
C MET A 158 17.47 -20.94 -11.75
N ARG A 159 17.50 -22.09 -12.45
CA ARG A 159 18.46 -22.41 -13.53
C ARG A 159 18.43 -21.42 -14.70
N ASN A 160 17.36 -20.63 -14.79
CA ASN A 160 17.16 -19.57 -15.78
C ASN A 160 16.80 -18.25 -15.10
N ALA A 161 17.61 -17.75 -14.16
CA ALA A 161 17.36 -16.45 -13.52
C ALA A 161 16.03 -16.36 -12.72
N ALA A 162 15.54 -17.47 -12.19
CA ALA A 162 14.19 -17.57 -11.62
C ALA A 162 13.09 -17.15 -12.64
N GLN A 163 13.23 -17.63 -13.88
CA GLN A 163 12.27 -17.41 -14.96
C GLN A 163 10.86 -17.68 -14.45
N TYR A 164 9.97 -16.69 -14.62
CA TYR A 164 8.57 -16.76 -14.24
C TYR A 164 8.26 -16.66 -12.74
N CYS A 165 9.27 -16.44 -11.90
CA CYS A 165 9.07 -16.07 -10.50
C CYS A 165 9.00 -14.55 -10.36
N TYR A 166 8.04 -14.11 -9.55
CA TYR A 166 7.77 -12.73 -9.22
C TYR A 166 7.71 -12.59 -7.71
N ILE A 167 8.13 -11.44 -7.22
CA ILE A 167 7.86 -11.01 -5.86
C ILE A 167 6.73 -9.99 -5.90
N ARG A 168 5.73 -10.18 -5.04
CA ARG A 168 4.67 -9.21 -4.81
C ARG A 168 4.78 -8.71 -3.38
N VAL A 169 4.92 -7.39 -3.25
CA VAL A 169 4.94 -6.69 -1.96
C VAL A 169 3.68 -5.87 -1.86
N THR A 170 2.93 -6.07 -0.78
CA THR A 170 1.71 -5.33 -0.45
C THR A 170 1.95 -4.57 0.85
N VAL A 171 1.71 -3.27 0.83
CA VAL A 171 1.78 -2.39 2.00
C VAL A 171 0.39 -1.83 2.27
N LYS A 172 -0.10 -2.01 3.49
CA LYS A 172 -1.37 -1.50 3.98
C LYS A 172 -1.11 -0.38 5.00
N TYR A 173 -2.03 0.55 5.10
CA TYR A 173 -1.98 1.64 6.08
C TYR A 173 -3.38 2.08 6.47
N ASP A 174 -3.63 2.27 7.76
CA ASP A 174 -4.91 2.78 8.24
C ASP A 174 -4.92 4.31 8.23
N TYR A 175 -5.56 4.86 7.20
CA TYR A 175 -5.74 6.31 7.08
C TYR A 175 -6.84 6.77 8.03
N LYS A 176 -6.55 7.79 8.84
CA LYS A 176 -7.50 8.44 9.74
C LYS A 176 -7.96 9.76 9.12
N PHE A 177 -9.27 9.97 9.02
CA PHE A 177 -9.81 11.20 8.46
C PHE A 177 -9.52 12.40 9.37
N ILE A 178 -9.16 13.53 8.76
CA ILE A 178 -9.04 14.79 9.49
C ILE A 178 -10.41 15.40 9.73
N PHE A 179 -11.31 15.30 8.74
CA PHE A 179 -12.68 15.78 8.83
C PHE A 179 -13.66 14.61 8.70
N PRO A 180 -14.09 13.98 9.81
CA PRO A 180 -15.10 12.93 9.76
C PRO A 180 -16.44 13.53 9.33
N LEU A 181 -16.79 13.38 8.05
CA LEU A 181 -17.99 14.00 7.45
C LEU A 181 -19.31 13.34 7.89
N ALA A 182 -19.26 12.19 8.59
CA ALA A 182 -20.37 11.61 9.35
C ALA A 182 -19.88 10.40 10.17
N PRO A 183 -20.47 10.09 11.34
CA PRO A 183 -20.18 8.87 12.12
C PRO A 183 -20.61 7.56 11.42
N VAL A 184 -21.18 7.64 10.22
CA VAL A 184 -21.58 6.48 9.39
C VAL A 184 -20.39 5.88 8.64
N PHE A 185 -19.37 6.70 8.33
CA PHE A 185 -18.09 6.22 7.83
C PHE A 185 -17.19 6.10 9.05
N GLY A 186 -16.58 4.94 9.28
CA GLY A 186 -15.63 4.78 10.38
C GLY A 186 -14.53 5.85 10.33
N ASP A 187 -13.94 6.16 11.49
CA ASP A 187 -12.90 7.19 11.58
C ASP A 187 -11.62 6.83 10.80
N THR A 188 -11.51 5.59 10.34
CA THR A 188 -10.39 5.05 9.57
C THR A 188 -10.82 4.27 8.33
N ILE A 189 -9.95 4.28 7.32
CA ILE A 189 -10.01 3.38 6.14
C ILE A 189 -8.65 2.74 5.92
N THR A 190 -8.63 1.44 5.60
CA THR A 190 -7.39 0.77 5.22
C THR A 190 -7.08 1.00 3.76
N LEU A 191 -6.01 1.75 3.50
CA LEU A 191 -5.42 1.92 2.17
C LEU A 191 -4.41 0.82 1.93
N HIS A 192 -4.25 0.40 0.68
CA HIS A 192 -3.22 -0.56 0.32
C HIS A 192 -2.63 -0.29 -1.06
N SER A 193 -1.37 -0.67 -1.23
CA SER A 193 -0.71 -0.69 -2.52
C SER A 193 0.09 -1.97 -2.68
N SER A 194 0.05 -2.55 -3.87
CA SER A 194 0.84 -3.73 -4.22
C SER A 194 1.73 -3.45 -5.42
N TYR A 195 2.98 -3.86 -5.34
CA TYR A 195 3.91 -3.83 -6.47
C TYR A 195 4.45 -5.23 -6.74
N MET A 196 4.52 -5.61 -8.02
CA MET A 196 5.00 -6.91 -8.45
C MET A 196 6.13 -6.74 -9.45
N VAL A 197 7.22 -7.46 -9.23
CA VAL A 197 8.39 -7.46 -10.14
C VAL A 197 8.92 -8.87 -10.31
N GLN A 198 9.48 -9.15 -11.49
CA GLN A 198 10.15 -10.41 -11.74
C GLN A 198 11.43 -10.51 -10.90
N VAL A 199 11.68 -11.69 -10.34
CA VAL A 199 12.93 -11.99 -9.63
C VAL A 199 14.09 -11.89 -10.62
N ARG A 200 15.11 -11.12 -10.25
CA ARG A 200 16.32 -10.85 -11.02
C ARG A 200 17.47 -11.65 -10.41
N SER A 201 17.48 -12.95 -10.68
CA SER A 201 18.60 -13.80 -10.30
C SER A 201 19.60 -13.86 -11.45
N SER A 202 20.88 -13.58 -11.19
CA SER A 202 21.97 -13.84 -12.15
C SER A 202 22.62 -15.22 -11.92
N PHE A 203 22.00 -16.08 -11.11
CA PHE A 203 22.59 -17.36 -10.71
C PHE A 203 22.52 -18.36 -11.86
N ILE A 204 23.58 -18.37 -12.68
CA ILE A 204 23.90 -19.44 -13.61
C ILE A 204 24.57 -20.53 -12.77
N GLY A 205 23.77 -21.49 -12.31
CA GLY A 205 24.26 -22.63 -11.54
C GLY A 205 24.75 -23.78 -12.40
#